data_AF-A0A838QTZ7-F1
#
_entry.id   AF-A0A838QTZ7-F1
#
_cell.length_a   1.000
_cell.length_b   1.000
_cell.length_c   1.000
_cell.angle_alpha   90.00
_cell.angle_beta   90.00
_cell.angle_gamma   90.00
#
_symmetry.space_group_name_H-M   'P 1'
#
loop_
_entity.id
_entity.type
_entity.pdbx_description
1 polymer ?
#
loop_
_entity_poly.entity_id
_entity_poly.type
_entity_poly.pdbx_seq_one_letter_code
_entity_poly.pdbx_strand_id
1 'polypeptide(L)'
;DPFFGGVVNGTVEISATGPLAGLQSVLYSQTIDPPAAGGTGASDVAKENVVSAVKHGTAAADLAASFLIRTDANAVGNGSMGLFLGPGEGHSPVFILLSDVNSATGSGNILVAHDFSVSNVGTYVPNNIFEFVLGVDVDNQRYGVSARNVTAGTPAVQLSPPGGGSTFAFFGGGIPDDGDGATFTLDASLLLRSGAGRIDNINLVGEEFVRAVWSFNESNDWHQNSSWIPNLIPGVDPGRQIAVFGDAIPFPETVFTNSTVSVSGIEFDNTNKYVIAGSGAVELKANPANAVNPTISASLGSHEFQVPVNLADDTTVTVAAGAALDFNNVLNLGGNTLATSGNVALNVGVTGGGTIANSGSLGTEGATPIAADLNSTGTLLVDLGSSNTDFFNITGNATLSGFLDVALEPGFSPAGSYTVLTVTGTLNAAGLALDAGDTGQFSLNVIGNSLVLTVGGGGLPGDFDGNGVVNGADLARWRGDFGVNNESDANGDGDSDGADFLVWQRNLGQVGTAPAAVPEPGSLALWVLALGACCAVCRTSEHRRP
;
A
#
# COMPACT_ATOMS: atom_id res chain seq x y z
N ASP A 1 -13.95 -45.60 0.73
CA ASP A 1 -12.53 -45.98 0.71
C ASP A 1 -12.00 -46.06 -0.73
N PRO A 2 -11.52 -44.94 -1.29
CA PRO A 2 -10.81 -44.91 -2.57
C PRO A 2 -9.29 -45.19 -2.43
N PHE A 3 -8.75 -45.32 -1.22
CA PHE A 3 -7.29 -45.34 -0.97
C PHE A 3 -6.74 -46.69 -0.54
N PHE A 4 -7.48 -47.46 0.26
CA PHE A 4 -7.02 -48.72 0.85
C PHE A 4 -7.82 -49.95 0.36
N GLY A 5 -8.82 -49.74 -0.50
CA GLY A 5 -9.60 -50.80 -1.14
C GLY A 5 -10.42 -51.69 -0.18
N GLY A 6 -10.65 -51.21 1.04
CA GLY A 6 -11.29 -51.95 2.13
C GLY A 6 -12.81 -52.00 2.07
N VAL A 7 -13.40 -52.67 3.06
CA VAL A 7 -14.86 -52.79 3.20
C VAL A 7 -15.44 -51.49 3.74
N VAL A 8 -16.44 -50.93 3.05
CA VAL A 8 -17.23 -49.78 3.54
C VAL A 8 -17.94 -50.18 4.83
N ASN A 9 -17.59 -49.50 5.94
CA ASN A 9 -17.93 -49.94 7.30
C ASN A 9 -18.95 -49.04 8.02
N GLY A 10 -19.44 -48.00 7.36
CA GLY A 10 -20.39 -47.03 7.90
C GLY A 10 -21.06 -46.17 6.84
N THR A 11 -22.10 -45.44 7.24
CA THR A 11 -22.83 -44.49 6.39
C THR A 11 -22.15 -43.13 6.39
N VAL A 12 -22.08 -42.49 5.22
CA VAL A 12 -21.60 -41.11 5.05
C VAL A 12 -22.69 -40.27 4.41
N GLU A 13 -23.00 -39.11 5.01
CA GLU A 13 -23.92 -38.11 4.47
C GLU A 13 -23.15 -36.80 4.25
N ILE A 14 -23.33 -36.16 3.11
CA ILE A 14 -22.64 -34.90 2.72
C ILE A 14 -23.69 -33.85 2.38
N SER A 15 -23.53 -32.63 2.89
CA SER A 15 -24.41 -31.48 2.61
C SER A 15 -24.41 -31.12 1.11
N ALA A 16 -25.59 -31.00 0.51
CA ALA A 16 -25.77 -30.99 -0.95
C ALA A 16 -25.48 -29.65 -1.67
N THR A 17 -24.25 -29.12 -1.58
CA THR A 17 -23.73 -28.04 -2.45
C THR A 17 -22.19 -28.00 -2.45
N GLY A 18 -21.54 -28.10 -3.62
CA GLY A 18 -20.14 -27.68 -3.83
C GLY A 18 -19.04 -28.76 -3.78
N PRO A 19 -17.76 -28.37 -3.97
CA PRO A 19 -16.58 -29.21 -3.68
C PRO A 19 -16.45 -29.47 -2.17
N LEU A 20 -15.50 -30.31 -1.73
CA LEU A 20 -15.13 -30.49 -0.31
C LEU A 20 -14.39 -29.27 0.29
N ALA A 21 -14.87 -28.06 -0.05
CA ALA A 21 -14.40 -26.77 0.42
C ALA A 21 -15.58 -25.82 0.64
N GLY A 22 -15.53 -24.97 1.67
CA GLY A 22 -16.58 -24.06 2.11
C GLY A 22 -17.36 -24.55 3.33
N LEU A 23 -18.59 -24.03 3.50
CA LEU A 23 -19.47 -24.32 4.65
C LEU A 23 -20.15 -25.70 4.57
N GLN A 24 -19.43 -26.73 4.11
CA GLN A 24 -19.96 -28.09 4.01
C GLN A 24 -19.98 -28.80 5.37
N SER A 25 -20.88 -29.77 5.48
CA SER A 25 -20.96 -30.74 6.57
C SER A 25 -20.86 -32.16 6.02
N VAL A 26 -19.99 -32.97 6.63
CA VAL A 26 -19.92 -34.42 6.41
C VAL A 26 -20.22 -35.12 7.72
N LEU A 27 -21.24 -36.00 7.73
CA LEU A 27 -21.66 -36.81 8.87
C LEU A 27 -21.30 -38.27 8.60
N TYR A 28 -20.66 -38.93 9.57
CA TYR A 28 -20.28 -40.34 9.51
C TYR A 28 -20.78 -41.12 10.73
N SER A 29 -21.22 -42.35 10.49
CA SER A 29 -21.53 -43.33 11.53
C SER A 29 -21.10 -44.72 11.09
N GLN A 30 -20.17 -45.34 11.83
CA GLN A 30 -19.79 -46.74 11.66
C GLN A 30 -20.99 -47.65 11.94
N THR A 31 -21.27 -48.58 11.03
CA THR A 31 -22.37 -49.56 11.15
C THR A 31 -21.87 -51.00 11.29
N ILE A 32 -20.62 -51.30 10.93
CA ILE A 32 -20.02 -52.64 10.93
C ILE A 32 -18.57 -52.55 11.45
N ASP A 33 -18.13 -53.57 12.20
CA ASP A 33 -16.72 -53.73 12.62
C ASP A 33 -15.96 -54.67 11.64
N PRO A 34 -14.97 -54.17 10.85
CA PRO A 34 -14.28 -54.95 9.82
C PRO A 34 -13.53 -56.22 10.27
N PRO A 35 -12.94 -56.32 11.49
CA PRO A 35 -12.26 -57.53 11.97
C PRO A 35 -13.10 -58.82 11.91
N ALA A 36 -14.44 -58.72 12.00
CA ALA A 36 -15.33 -59.87 11.84
C ALA A 36 -15.41 -60.41 10.38
N ALA A 37 -14.96 -59.63 9.40
CA ALA A 37 -14.99 -59.94 7.97
C ALA A 37 -13.60 -60.20 7.36
N GLY A 38 -12.52 -60.09 8.14
CA GLY A 38 -11.17 -60.47 7.71
C GLY A 38 -10.45 -59.48 6.78
N GLY A 39 -10.87 -58.22 6.74
CA GLY A 39 -10.23 -57.15 5.96
C GLY A 39 -10.12 -55.84 6.73
N THR A 40 -9.30 -54.92 6.23
CA THR A 40 -9.38 -53.49 6.59
C THR A 40 -10.70 -52.92 6.08
N GLY A 41 -11.28 -51.97 6.81
CA GLY A 41 -12.51 -51.32 6.40
C GLY A 41 -12.62 -49.90 6.95
N ALA A 42 -13.17 -49.03 6.12
CA ALA A 42 -13.33 -47.61 6.35
C ALA A 42 -14.34 -47.05 5.35
N SER A 43 -14.95 -45.91 5.66
CA SER A 43 -15.84 -45.20 4.74
C SER A 43 -15.22 -43.91 4.18
N ASP A 44 -13.89 -43.83 4.12
CA ASP A 44 -13.15 -42.66 3.63
C ASP A 44 -13.73 -42.09 2.33
N VAL A 45 -13.85 -40.76 2.27
CA VAL A 45 -14.31 -40.01 1.10
C VAL A 45 -13.22 -39.04 0.65
N ALA A 46 -13.12 -38.86 -0.66
CA ALA A 46 -12.18 -37.94 -1.29
C ALA A 46 -12.89 -37.10 -2.33
N LYS A 47 -12.33 -35.94 -2.63
CA LYS A 47 -12.54 -35.26 -3.91
C LYS A 47 -11.17 -34.87 -4.46
N GLU A 48 -10.95 -35.25 -5.71
CA GLU A 48 -9.74 -34.95 -6.45
C GLU A 48 -9.69 -33.47 -6.88
N ASN A 49 -8.48 -32.91 -6.98
CA ASN A 49 -8.20 -31.57 -7.52
C ASN A 49 -9.07 -30.46 -6.88
N VAL A 50 -8.96 -30.29 -5.56
CA VAL A 50 -9.82 -29.36 -4.79
C VAL A 50 -9.15 -28.02 -4.54
N VAL A 51 -7.81 -27.99 -4.42
CA VAL A 51 -7.03 -26.77 -4.22
C VAL A 51 -5.66 -26.94 -4.88
N SER A 52 -5.08 -25.88 -5.41
CA SER A 52 -3.72 -25.89 -5.96
C SER A 52 -2.84 -24.92 -5.17
N ALA A 53 -1.60 -25.33 -4.93
CA ALA A 53 -0.53 -24.48 -4.42
C ALA A 53 0.49 -24.22 -5.55
N VAL A 54 1.25 -23.14 -5.43
CA VAL A 54 2.32 -22.77 -6.38
C VAL A 54 3.66 -22.90 -5.68
N LYS A 55 4.70 -23.27 -6.43
CA LYS A 55 6.05 -23.42 -5.92
C LYS A 55 6.82 -22.10 -6.03
N HIS A 56 7.13 -21.48 -4.90
CA HIS A 56 7.76 -20.16 -4.88
C HIS A 56 9.28 -20.20 -4.66
N GLY A 57 9.85 -21.33 -4.22
CA GLY A 57 11.26 -21.47 -3.81
C GLY A 57 11.53 -21.00 -2.37
N THR A 58 10.52 -21.06 -1.49
CA THR A 58 10.41 -20.28 -0.26
C THR A 58 10.43 -21.11 1.03
N ALA A 59 9.76 -20.61 2.09
CA ALA A 59 9.38 -21.33 3.30
C ALA A 59 8.00 -20.87 3.79
N ALA A 60 7.12 -20.54 2.84
CA ALA A 60 5.76 -20.08 3.10
C ALA A 60 4.82 -21.25 3.35
N ALA A 61 3.66 -20.95 3.91
CA ALA A 61 2.50 -21.81 3.77
C ALA A 61 1.79 -21.50 2.44
N ASP A 62 2.22 -22.13 1.34
CA ASP A 62 1.63 -22.01 -0.01
C ASP A 62 0.17 -22.51 -0.09
N LEU A 63 -0.37 -23.03 1.02
CA LEU A 63 -1.75 -23.42 1.22
C LEU A 63 -2.15 -23.27 2.69
N ALA A 64 -3.26 -22.59 2.95
CA ALA A 64 -3.94 -22.57 4.24
C ALA A 64 -5.17 -23.51 4.23
N ALA A 65 -5.37 -24.25 5.31
CA ALA A 65 -6.53 -25.12 5.49
C ALA A 65 -7.11 -24.98 6.89
N SER A 66 -8.42 -25.07 7.04
CA SER A 66 -9.07 -25.17 8.36
C SER A 66 -10.36 -25.98 8.32
N PHE A 67 -10.72 -26.58 9.45
CA PHE A 67 -11.98 -27.32 9.59
C PHE A 67 -12.40 -27.42 11.05
N LEU A 68 -13.71 -27.60 11.26
CA LEU A 68 -14.29 -27.99 12.53
C LEU A 68 -14.52 -29.51 12.53
N ILE A 69 -14.22 -30.18 13.64
CA ILE A 69 -14.44 -31.62 13.80
C ILE A 69 -14.99 -31.94 15.18
N ARG A 70 -15.90 -32.92 15.23
CA ARG A 70 -16.34 -33.57 16.45
C ARG A 70 -16.55 -35.06 16.22
N THR A 71 -16.06 -35.90 17.12
CA THR A 71 -16.24 -37.36 17.09
C THR A 71 -16.39 -37.95 18.50
N ASP A 72 -16.94 -39.16 18.56
CA ASP A 72 -17.03 -40.01 19.74
C ASP A 72 -17.13 -41.49 19.33
N ALA A 73 -16.96 -42.39 20.30
CA ALA A 73 -17.33 -43.79 20.16
C ALA A 73 -18.82 -43.94 19.84
N ASN A 74 -19.16 -45.03 19.15
CA ASN A 74 -20.54 -45.47 18.98
C ASN A 74 -20.70 -46.93 19.45
N ALA A 75 -21.82 -47.58 19.15
CA ALA A 75 -22.09 -48.95 19.56
C ALA A 75 -21.22 -50.02 18.84
N VAL A 76 -20.35 -49.62 17.91
CA VAL A 76 -19.48 -50.49 17.11
C VAL A 76 -18.00 -50.32 17.49
N GLY A 77 -17.53 -49.09 17.67
CA GLY A 77 -16.11 -48.82 18.01
C GLY A 77 -15.84 -47.40 18.51
N ASN A 78 -14.59 -47.16 18.93
CA ASN A 78 -14.10 -45.83 19.31
C ASN A 78 -14.12 -44.86 18.13
N GLY A 79 -14.31 -43.57 18.39
CA GLY A 79 -14.24 -42.52 17.37
C GLY A 79 -12.84 -42.41 16.79
N SER A 80 -12.75 -42.47 15.45
CA SER A 80 -11.52 -42.19 14.72
C SER A 80 -11.84 -41.62 13.34
N MET A 81 -11.42 -40.37 13.11
CA MET A 81 -11.63 -39.62 11.86
C MET A 81 -10.73 -38.38 11.78
N GLY A 82 -10.52 -37.85 10.57
CA GLY A 82 -9.62 -36.72 10.34
C GLY A 82 -9.57 -36.21 8.90
N LEU A 83 -8.66 -35.27 8.64
CA LEU A 83 -8.40 -34.67 7.32
C LEU A 83 -7.04 -35.12 6.79
N PHE A 84 -7.00 -35.38 5.49
CA PHE A 84 -5.83 -35.65 4.68
C PHE A 84 -5.87 -34.74 3.45
N LEU A 85 -4.76 -34.04 3.16
CA LEU A 85 -4.53 -33.31 1.92
C LEU A 85 -3.31 -33.89 1.20
N GLY A 86 -3.43 -34.10 -0.11
CA GLY A 86 -2.38 -34.68 -0.95
C GLY A 86 -2.90 -35.10 -2.32
N PRO A 87 -2.04 -35.68 -3.17
CA PRO A 87 -2.43 -36.17 -4.48
C PRO A 87 -3.15 -37.52 -4.41
N GLY A 88 -3.72 -37.91 -5.55
CA GLY A 88 -4.34 -39.22 -5.76
C GLY A 88 -3.40 -40.41 -5.51
N GLU A 89 -3.97 -41.61 -5.64
CA GLU A 89 -3.29 -42.90 -5.41
C GLU A 89 -2.79 -43.15 -3.96
N GLY A 90 -3.16 -42.29 -2.99
CA GLY A 90 -2.96 -42.53 -1.55
C GLY A 90 -1.70 -41.89 -0.94
N HIS A 91 -1.10 -40.92 -1.63
CA HIS A 91 0.04 -40.15 -1.15
C HIS A 91 -0.40 -39.15 -0.05
N SER A 92 0.03 -39.32 1.21
CA SER A 92 -0.50 -38.53 2.38
C SER A 92 0.44 -37.50 3.03
N PRO A 93 0.95 -36.47 2.31
CA PRO A 93 1.91 -35.50 2.86
C PRO A 93 1.37 -34.71 4.07
N VAL A 94 0.10 -34.28 4.06
CA VAL A 94 -0.50 -33.51 5.15
C VAL A 94 -1.63 -34.32 5.81
N PHE A 95 -1.48 -34.60 7.10
CA PHE A 95 -2.34 -35.55 7.82
C PHE A 95 -2.63 -35.13 9.26
N ILE A 96 -3.92 -35.13 9.62
CA ILE A 96 -4.42 -34.98 10.99
C ILE A 96 -5.47 -36.06 11.24
N LEU A 97 -5.33 -36.82 12.34
CA LEU A 97 -6.27 -37.88 12.73
C LEU A 97 -6.62 -37.78 14.21
N LEU A 98 -7.91 -37.83 14.55
CA LEU A 98 -8.36 -38.14 15.90
C LEU A 98 -8.42 -39.65 16.08
N SER A 99 -7.94 -40.20 17.21
CA SER A 99 -8.03 -41.63 17.51
C SER A 99 -8.47 -41.92 18.94
N ASP A 100 -8.95 -43.15 19.18
CA ASP A 100 -9.29 -43.68 20.50
C ASP A 100 -10.30 -42.84 21.28
N VAL A 101 -11.14 -42.10 20.56
CA VAL A 101 -12.09 -41.16 21.14
C VAL A 101 -13.27 -41.92 21.74
N ASN A 102 -13.50 -41.77 23.05
CA ASN A 102 -14.58 -42.47 23.75
C ASN A 102 -15.00 -41.72 25.02
N SER A 103 -16.19 -41.13 25.00
CA SER A 103 -16.76 -40.35 26.11
C SER A 103 -17.03 -41.15 27.39
N ALA A 104 -17.27 -42.47 27.29
CA ALA A 104 -17.45 -43.34 28.45
C ALA A 104 -16.14 -43.62 29.22
N THR A 105 -14.99 -43.39 28.59
CA THR A 105 -13.65 -43.49 29.22
C THR A 105 -12.94 -42.14 29.36
N GLY A 106 -13.43 -41.09 28.69
CA GLY A 106 -12.79 -39.77 28.64
C GLY A 106 -11.51 -39.73 27.78
N SER A 107 -11.26 -40.74 26.95
CA SER A 107 -10.07 -40.81 26.09
C SER A 107 -10.28 -40.14 24.74
N GLY A 108 -9.19 -39.66 24.15
CA GLY A 108 -9.14 -39.14 22.78
C GLY A 108 -7.76 -38.56 22.48
N ASN A 109 -7.16 -38.97 21.36
CA ASN A 109 -5.84 -38.53 20.93
C ASN A 109 -5.95 -37.60 19.72
N ILE A 110 -5.09 -36.59 19.64
CA ILE A 110 -4.86 -35.78 18.44
C ILE A 110 -3.53 -36.24 17.84
N LEU A 111 -3.59 -36.82 16.64
CA LEU A 111 -2.43 -37.33 15.92
C LEU A 111 -2.10 -36.41 14.73
N VAL A 112 -0.82 -36.06 14.60
CA VAL A 112 -0.26 -35.33 13.45
C VAL A 112 0.92 -36.13 12.90
N ALA A 113 1.09 -36.17 11.58
CA ALA A 113 2.18 -36.89 10.93
C ALA A 113 3.43 -36.02 10.75
N HIS A 114 4.61 -36.63 10.83
CA HIS A 114 5.93 -36.03 10.56
C HIS A 114 6.98 -37.12 10.41
N ASP A 115 7.99 -36.90 9.57
CA ASP A 115 9.16 -37.77 9.39
C ASP A 115 8.82 -39.27 9.35
N PHE A 116 7.88 -39.64 8.46
CA PHE A 116 7.38 -41.01 8.26
C PHE A 116 6.71 -41.65 9.49
N SER A 117 6.31 -40.85 10.48
CA SER A 117 5.64 -41.27 11.71
C SER A 117 4.30 -40.55 11.89
N VAL A 118 3.44 -41.11 12.74
CA VAL A 118 2.19 -40.47 13.20
C VAL A 118 2.27 -40.38 14.72
N SER A 119 2.34 -39.15 15.24
CA SER A 119 2.63 -38.88 16.65
C SER A 119 1.45 -38.24 17.37
N ASN A 120 1.22 -38.64 18.62
CA ASN A 120 0.23 -38.00 19.49
C ASN A 120 0.79 -36.66 20.00
N VAL A 121 0.09 -35.57 19.68
CA VAL A 121 0.48 -34.18 19.97
C VAL A 121 -0.49 -33.46 20.90
N GLY A 122 -1.57 -34.11 21.35
CA GLY A 122 -2.51 -33.52 22.28
C GLY A 122 -3.72 -34.39 22.61
N THR A 123 -4.42 -34.06 23.70
CA THR A 123 -5.66 -34.75 24.10
C THR A 123 -6.87 -34.12 23.40
N TYR A 124 -7.67 -34.96 22.72
CA TYR A 124 -8.98 -34.57 22.21
C TYR A 124 -10.06 -34.90 23.26
N VAL A 125 -11.05 -34.02 23.41
CA VAL A 125 -12.17 -34.22 24.36
C VAL A 125 -13.39 -34.75 23.60
N PRO A 126 -13.88 -35.98 23.90
CA PRO A 126 -15.06 -36.57 23.25
C PRO A 126 -16.26 -35.63 23.14
N ASN A 127 -16.95 -35.64 21.99
CA ASN A 127 -18.07 -34.77 21.61
C ASN A 127 -17.81 -33.24 21.53
N ASN A 128 -16.68 -32.72 22.01
CA ASN A 128 -16.38 -31.29 21.84
C ASN A 128 -16.05 -30.96 20.38
N ILE A 129 -16.48 -29.79 19.90
CA ILE A 129 -16.05 -29.26 18.62
C ILE A 129 -14.63 -28.72 18.80
N PHE A 130 -13.69 -29.29 18.03
CA PHE A 130 -12.36 -28.72 17.84
C PHE A 130 -12.29 -28.04 16.47
N GLU A 131 -11.59 -26.91 16.41
CA GLU A 131 -11.12 -26.32 15.16
C GLU A 131 -9.66 -26.69 14.97
N PHE A 132 -9.29 -27.03 13.75
CA PHE A 132 -7.91 -27.18 13.30
C PHE A 132 -7.62 -26.14 12.22
N VAL A 133 -6.43 -25.55 12.27
CA VAL A 133 -5.91 -24.62 11.26
C VAL A 133 -4.49 -25.04 10.88
N LEU A 134 -4.23 -25.15 9.58
CA LEU A 134 -2.98 -25.60 8.99
C LEU A 134 -2.42 -24.53 8.06
N GLY A 135 -1.10 -24.45 8.01
CA GLY A 135 -0.36 -23.81 6.91
C GLY A 135 0.60 -24.84 6.31
N VAL A 136 0.60 -25.00 4.98
CA VAL A 136 1.25 -26.08 4.24
C VAL A 136 2.27 -25.48 3.27
N ASP A 137 3.54 -25.80 3.51
CA ASP A 137 4.75 -25.39 2.78
C ASP A 137 5.11 -26.48 1.78
N VAL A 138 4.82 -26.26 0.49
CA VAL A 138 5.07 -27.25 -0.57
C VAL A 138 6.51 -27.18 -1.08
N ASP A 139 7.20 -26.07 -0.82
CA ASP A 139 8.61 -25.83 -1.17
C ASP A 139 9.58 -26.71 -0.36
N ASN A 140 9.50 -26.65 0.97
CA ASN A 140 10.31 -27.44 1.92
C ASN A 140 9.63 -28.71 2.39
N GLN A 141 8.39 -28.97 1.95
CA GLN A 141 7.59 -30.14 2.33
C GLN A 141 7.31 -30.17 3.83
N ARG A 142 6.67 -29.11 4.34
CA ARG A 142 6.38 -28.89 5.77
C ARG A 142 4.93 -28.45 5.97
N TYR A 143 4.43 -28.60 7.19
CA TYR A 143 3.17 -27.97 7.59
C TYR A 143 3.13 -27.65 9.08
N GLY A 144 2.60 -26.48 9.41
CA GLY A 144 2.17 -26.12 10.76
C GLY A 144 0.75 -26.60 11.01
N VAL A 145 0.46 -27.02 12.24
CA VAL A 145 -0.91 -27.33 12.70
C VAL A 145 -1.15 -26.62 14.02
N SER A 146 -2.29 -25.95 14.15
CA SER A 146 -2.81 -25.46 15.42
C SER A 146 -4.23 -25.94 15.65
N ALA A 147 -4.66 -26.02 16.91
CA ALA A 147 -6.01 -26.41 17.26
C ALA A 147 -6.58 -25.62 18.46
N ARG A 148 -7.91 -25.46 18.49
CA ARG A 148 -8.66 -24.97 19.66
C ARG A 148 -9.89 -25.82 19.93
N ASN A 149 -10.20 -26.04 21.21
CA ASN A 149 -11.45 -26.65 21.64
C ASN A 149 -12.54 -25.55 21.71
N VAL A 150 -13.28 -25.38 20.62
CA VAL A 150 -14.31 -24.35 20.44
C VAL A 150 -15.42 -24.51 21.47
N THR A 151 -15.84 -25.74 21.77
CA THR A 151 -16.87 -26.03 22.78
C THR A 151 -16.44 -25.62 24.20
N ALA A 152 -15.15 -25.66 24.51
CA ALA A 152 -14.59 -25.22 25.80
C ALA A 152 -14.08 -23.76 25.79
N GLY A 153 -14.13 -23.07 24.64
CA GLY A 153 -13.66 -21.69 24.51
C GLY A 153 -12.15 -21.50 24.71
N THR A 154 -11.32 -22.51 24.41
CA THR A 154 -9.86 -22.40 24.59
C THR A 154 -9.23 -21.50 23.52
N PRO A 155 -8.09 -20.85 23.81
CA PRO A 155 -7.24 -20.30 22.76
C PRO A 155 -6.74 -21.40 21.82
N ALA A 156 -6.22 -20.99 20.65
CA ALA A 156 -5.50 -21.89 19.75
C ALA A 156 -4.09 -22.20 20.28
N VAL A 157 -3.68 -23.44 20.12
CA VAL A 157 -2.35 -23.94 20.54
C VAL A 157 -1.69 -24.61 19.33
N GLN A 158 -0.41 -24.32 19.11
CA GLN A 158 0.39 -24.98 18.07
C GLN A 158 0.66 -26.44 18.48
N LEU A 159 0.38 -27.36 17.56
CA LEU A 159 0.53 -28.80 17.74
C LEU A 159 1.82 -29.28 17.08
N SER A 160 2.95 -29.03 17.76
CA SER A 160 4.27 -29.44 17.27
C SER A 160 4.56 -30.92 17.59
N PRO A 161 4.93 -31.75 16.59
CA PRO A 161 5.40 -33.10 16.85
C PRO A 161 6.80 -33.14 17.49
N PRO A 162 7.21 -34.28 18.10
CA PRO A 162 8.49 -34.41 18.78
C PRO A 162 9.68 -34.29 17.81
N GLY A 163 10.33 -33.13 17.81
CA GLY A 163 11.43 -32.78 16.92
C GLY A 163 11.44 -31.30 16.54
N GLY A 164 10.25 -30.71 16.40
CA GLY A 164 10.06 -29.28 16.12
C GLY A 164 9.59 -29.00 14.70
N GLY A 165 8.27 -29.08 14.49
CA GLY A 165 7.60 -28.84 13.20
C GLY A 165 7.26 -30.14 12.48
N SER A 166 6.15 -30.14 11.73
CA SER A 166 5.71 -31.29 10.94
C SER A 166 6.27 -31.20 9.52
N THR A 167 7.02 -32.21 9.11
CA THR A 167 7.40 -32.46 7.71
C THR A 167 6.33 -33.30 7.00
N PHE A 168 6.29 -33.29 5.67
CA PHE A 168 5.39 -34.17 4.93
C PHE A 168 5.71 -35.63 5.20
N ALA A 169 4.69 -36.41 5.57
CA ALA A 169 4.85 -37.83 5.85
C ALA A 169 4.45 -38.68 4.64
N PHE A 170 5.35 -39.53 4.14
CA PHE A 170 5.00 -40.46 3.07
C PHE A 170 4.30 -41.70 3.64
N PHE A 171 3.00 -41.86 3.35
CA PHE A 171 2.52 -43.18 2.93
C PHE A 171 3.07 -43.47 1.52
N GLY A 172 4.39 -43.73 1.48
CA GLY A 172 5.29 -43.77 0.28
C GLY A 172 6.82 -41.59 -1.07
N GLY A 173 6.76 -40.22 -0.88
CA GLY A 173 7.46 -39.10 -1.50
C GLY A 173 6.89 -37.78 -0.95
N GLY A 174 7.22 -36.66 -1.58
CA GLY A 174 6.49 -35.40 -1.40
C GLY A 174 5.21 -35.35 -2.24
N ILE A 175 4.62 -34.17 -2.38
CA ILE A 175 3.61 -33.91 -3.42
C ILE A 175 4.32 -34.00 -4.79
N PRO A 176 3.86 -34.80 -5.76
CA PRO A 176 4.29 -34.68 -7.15
C PRO A 176 3.78 -33.35 -7.72
N ASP A 177 4.67 -32.63 -8.41
CA ASP A 177 4.27 -31.55 -9.31
C ASP A 177 3.37 -32.13 -10.41
N ASP A 178 2.31 -31.42 -10.80
CA ASP A 178 1.27 -31.98 -11.68
C ASP A 178 1.67 -32.07 -13.17
N GLY A 179 2.88 -31.61 -13.49
CA GLY A 179 3.59 -31.85 -14.74
C GLY A 179 4.19 -30.60 -15.38
N ASP A 180 4.08 -29.44 -14.74
CA ASP A 180 4.54 -28.13 -15.24
C ASP A 180 5.85 -27.63 -14.58
N GLY A 181 6.26 -28.25 -13.47
CA GLY A 181 7.45 -27.89 -12.69
C GLY A 181 7.23 -26.79 -11.64
N ALA A 182 6.01 -26.28 -11.49
CA ALA A 182 5.68 -25.05 -10.76
C ALA A 182 4.40 -25.12 -9.91
N THR A 183 3.45 -26.01 -10.21
CA THR A 183 2.17 -26.09 -9.47
C THR A 183 1.90 -27.48 -8.89
N PHE A 184 1.15 -27.48 -7.78
CA PHE A 184 0.87 -28.63 -6.94
C PHE A 184 -0.64 -28.71 -6.68
N THR A 185 -1.34 -29.46 -7.51
CA THR A 185 -2.78 -29.69 -7.33
C THR A 185 -3.05 -30.80 -6.30
N LEU A 186 -3.94 -30.53 -5.34
CA LEU A 186 -4.15 -31.32 -4.13
C LEU A 186 -5.63 -31.73 -3.97
N ASP A 187 -5.82 -32.97 -3.58
CA ASP A 187 -7.11 -33.57 -3.24
C ASP A 187 -7.47 -33.27 -1.78
N ALA A 188 -8.76 -33.18 -1.49
CA ALA A 188 -9.28 -33.07 -0.14
C ALA A 188 -9.95 -34.38 0.28
N SER A 189 -9.48 -34.97 1.39
CA SER A 189 -9.87 -36.32 1.78
C SER A 189 -10.17 -36.43 3.27
N LEU A 190 -11.28 -37.07 3.61
CA LEU A 190 -11.71 -37.31 4.98
C LEU A 190 -11.53 -38.78 5.33
N LEU A 191 -10.71 -39.06 6.35
CA LEU A 191 -10.59 -40.39 6.92
C LEU A 191 -11.78 -40.63 7.84
N LEU A 192 -12.54 -41.69 7.57
CA LEU A 192 -13.78 -42.04 8.27
C LEU A 192 -13.65 -43.50 8.73
N ARG A 193 -12.89 -43.69 9.81
CA ARG A 193 -12.40 -45.02 10.25
C ARG A 193 -13.38 -45.73 11.17
N SER A 194 -13.79 -45.12 12.28
CA SER A 194 -14.60 -45.81 13.30
C SER A 194 -15.39 -44.85 14.20
N GLY A 195 -16.35 -45.40 14.95
CA GLY A 195 -17.26 -44.65 15.83
C GLY A 195 -18.24 -43.77 15.04
N ALA A 196 -18.52 -42.57 15.55
CA ALA A 196 -19.36 -41.59 14.85
C ALA A 196 -18.75 -40.18 14.94
N GLY A 197 -19.10 -39.31 14.00
CA GLY A 197 -18.63 -37.93 14.04
C GLY A 197 -19.10 -37.08 12.88
N ARG A 198 -18.75 -35.79 12.93
CA ARG A 198 -19.08 -34.79 11.93
C ARG A 198 -17.90 -33.85 11.71
N ILE A 199 -17.65 -33.53 10.45
CA ILE A 199 -16.69 -32.52 10.01
C ILE A 199 -17.48 -31.39 9.36
N ASP A 200 -17.13 -30.14 9.67
CA ASP A 200 -17.85 -28.91 9.30
C ASP A 200 -16.88 -27.82 8.85
N ASN A 201 -17.36 -26.88 8.03
CA ASN A 201 -16.62 -25.68 7.62
C ASN A 201 -15.20 -25.97 7.10
N ILE A 202 -15.07 -26.98 6.23
CA ILE A 202 -13.79 -27.35 5.60
C ILE A 202 -13.38 -26.22 4.64
N ASN A 203 -12.50 -25.34 5.06
CA ASN A 203 -11.99 -24.23 4.26
C ASN A 203 -10.60 -24.59 3.72
N LEU A 204 -10.39 -24.44 2.42
CA LEU A 204 -9.13 -24.73 1.73
C LEU A 204 -8.81 -23.55 0.81
N VAL A 205 -7.67 -22.91 1.05
CA VAL A 205 -7.24 -21.68 0.38
C VAL A 205 -5.77 -21.82 0.02
N GLY A 206 -5.51 -22.22 -1.22
CA GLY A 206 -4.16 -22.19 -1.81
C GLY A 206 -3.71 -20.75 -2.06
N GLU A 207 -2.51 -20.61 -2.62
CA GLU A 207 -1.91 -19.33 -3.05
C GLU A 207 -2.69 -18.62 -4.16
N GLU A 208 -3.82 -18.02 -3.77
CA GLU A 208 -4.27 -16.72 -4.26
C GLU A 208 -4.05 -15.69 -3.12
N PHE A 209 -2.89 -15.75 -2.44
CA PHE A 209 -2.56 -14.82 -1.35
C PHE A 209 -2.09 -13.48 -1.89
N VAL A 210 -3.05 -12.58 -2.02
CA VAL A 210 -2.87 -11.20 -2.50
C VAL A 210 -2.02 -10.33 -1.56
N ARG A 211 -1.43 -10.84 -0.45
CA ARG A 211 -0.65 -10.03 0.51
C ARG A 211 0.56 -10.78 1.10
N ALA A 212 1.72 -10.14 1.05
CA ALA A 212 2.94 -10.53 1.77
C ALA A 212 3.37 -9.42 2.73
N VAL A 213 3.70 -9.75 3.99
CA VAL A 213 4.00 -8.80 5.07
C VAL A 213 5.49 -8.75 5.37
N TRP A 214 6.12 -7.58 5.39
CA TRP A 214 7.53 -7.43 5.71
C TRP A 214 7.83 -7.92 7.13
N SER A 215 8.85 -8.77 7.28
CA SER A 215 9.13 -9.55 8.49
C SER A 215 10.46 -9.21 9.16
N PHE A 216 11.35 -8.49 8.46
CA PHE A 216 12.67 -8.13 8.98
C PHE A 216 12.64 -6.82 9.75
N ASN A 217 13.33 -6.79 10.89
CA ASN A 217 13.44 -5.62 11.76
C ASN A 217 14.65 -4.74 11.45
N GLU A 218 15.29 -4.96 10.29
CA GLU A 218 16.46 -4.24 9.77
C GLU A 218 16.40 -4.11 8.23
N SER A 219 17.23 -3.24 7.63
CA SER A 219 17.33 -3.09 6.17
C SER A 219 17.63 -4.41 5.46
N ASN A 220 16.84 -4.79 4.45
CA ASN A 220 17.08 -6.01 3.68
C ASN A 220 16.56 -5.96 2.22
N ASP A 221 16.88 -7.00 1.44
CA ASP A 221 16.45 -7.16 0.04
C ASP A 221 14.96 -7.51 -0.05
N TRP A 222 14.23 -6.82 -0.93
CA TRP A 222 12.86 -7.15 -1.34
C TRP A 222 12.80 -8.57 -1.93
N HIS A 223 13.79 -8.96 -2.73
CA HIS A 223 13.88 -10.27 -3.37
C HIS A 223 14.42 -11.37 -2.44
N GLN A 224 14.85 -11.04 -1.21
CA GLN A 224 15.11 -12.07 -0.22
C GLN A 224 13.77 -12.58 0.32
N ASN A 225 13.42 -13.80 -0.07
CA ASN A 225 12.22 -14.50 0.38
C ASN A 225 11.91 -14.35 1.88
N SER A 226 12.91 -14.56 2.74
CA SER A 226 12.70 -14.53 4.19
C SER A 226 12.38 -13.14 4.77
N SER A 227 12.52 -12.08 3.98
CA SER A 227 12.14 -10.72 4.36
C SER A 227 10.62 -10.53 4.45
N TRP A 228 9.83 -11.55 4.12
CA TRP A 228 8.38 -11.51 4.09
C TRP A 228 7.74 -12.65 4.91
N ILE A 229 6.47 -12.47 5.27
CA ILE A 229 5.54 -13.46 5.82
C ILE A 229 4.39 -13.57 4.79
N PRO A 230 4.01 -14.77 4.33
CA PRO A 230 4.38 -16.08 4.87
C PRO A 230 5.82 -16.54 4.59
N ASN A 231 6.60 -15.76 3.83
CA ASN A 231 7.81 -16.07 3.04
C ASN A 231 7.42 -16.11 1.55
N LEU A 232 6.94 -14.97 1.04
CA LEU A 232 6.48 -14.81 -0.34
C LEU A 232 7.00 -13.47 -0.83
N ILE A 233 7.70 -13.42 -1.97
CA ILE A 233 8.22 -12.17 -2.53
C ILE A 233 7.09 -11.48 -3.30
N PRO A 234 6.53 -10.34 -2.85
CA PRO A 234 5.45 -9.68 -3.57
C PRO A 234 5.99 -9.10 -4.88
N GLY A 235 5.31 -9.41 -5.97
CA GLY A 235 5.67 -9.00 -7.32
C GLY A 235 6.28 -10.10 -8.20
N VAL A 236 6.30 -11.35 -7.75
CA VAL A 236 6.62 -12.52 -8.60
C VAL A 236 5.43 -12.98 -9.45
N ASP A 237 4.19 -12.62 -9.05
CA ASP A 237 2.98 -12.74 -9.86
C ASP A 237 2.42 -11.33 -10.20
N PRO A 238 2.81 -10.76 -11.36
CA PRO A 238 2.58 -9.35 -11.71
C PRO A 238 1.13 -8.87 -11.67
N GLY A 239 0.79 -8.10 -10.63
CA GLY A 239 -0.54 -7.54 -10.39
C GLY A 239 -1.46 -8.45 -9.53
N ARG A 240 -0.98 -9.56 -8.98
CA ARG A 240 -1.76 -10.42 -8.06
C ARG A 240 -1.38 -10.26 -6.59
N GLN A 241 -0.26 -9.61 -6.26
CA GLN A 241 0.30 -9.54 -4.90
C GLN A 241 0.50 -8.10 -4.40
N ILE A 242 0.20 -7.85 -3.13
CA ILE A 242 0.39 -6.59 -2.37
C ILE A 242 1.57 -6.77 -1.39
N ALA A 243 2.42 -5.76 -1.25
CA ALA A 243 3.43 -5.67 -0.19
C ALA A 243 2.88 -4.93 1.04
N VAL A 244 3.07 -5.47 2.25
CA VAL A 244 2.57 -4.87 3.50
C VAL A 244 3.72 -4.59 4.46
N PHE A 245 4.05 -3.32 4.65
CA PHE A 245 5.13 -2.80 5.49
C PHE A 245 4.58 -2.45 6.89
N GLY A 246 4.38 -3.49 7.70
CA GLY A 246 3.84 -3.40 9.06
C GLY A 246 4.87 -3.05 10.15
N ASP A 247 4.56 -3.42 11.39
CA ASP A 247 5.26 -3.03 12.63
C ASP A 247 6.68 -3.61 12.83
N ALA A 248 7.21 -4.37 11.86
CA ALA A 248 8.47 -5.09 11.97
C ALA A 248 9.70 -4.22 12.26
N ILE A 249 9.83 -3.04 11.63
CA ILE A 249 11.01 -2.15 11.84
C ILE A 249 10.83 -1.25 13.08
N PRO A 250 11.81 -1.22 14.02
CA PRO A 250 11.75 -0.42 15.25
C PRO A 250 12.46 0.95 15.13
N PHE A 251 13.07 1.24 14.00
CA PHE A 251 13.65 2.53 13.59
C PHE A 251 13.62 2.62 12.04
N PRO A 252 13.89 3.80 11.42
CA PRO A 252 13.87 3.93 9.95
C PRO A 252 14.82 2.98 9.24
N GLU A 253 14.32 2.29 8.21
CA GLU A 253 15.07 1.22 7.51
C GLU A 253 14.79 1.16 6.00
N THR A 254 15.71 0.57 5.25
CA THR A 254 15.70 0.49 3.78
C THR A 254 15.34 -0.91 3.28
N VAL A 255 14.25 -0.98 2.52
CA VAL A 255 13.86 -2.15 1.73
C VAL A 255 14.44 -1.96 0.34
N PHE A 256 15.53 -2.65 0.02
CA PHE A 256 16.20 -2.45 -1.27
C PHE A 256 15.70 -3.42 -2.34
N THR A 257 15.45 -2.92 -3.54
CA THR A 257 15.14 -3.71 -4.74
C THR A 257 16.06 -3.28 -5.88
N ASN A 258 16.63 -4.25 -6.58
CA ASN A 258 17.58 -4.03 -7.67
C ASN A 258 17.03 -4.46 -9.05
N SER A 259 15.76 -4.87 -9.11
CA SER A 259 15.01 -5.13 -10.34
C SER A 259 13.56 -4.63 -10.22
N THR A 260 12.75 -4.74 -11.28
CA THR A 260 11.35 -4.29 -11.22
C THR A 260 10.48 -5.30 -10.46
N VAL A 261 9.69 -4.83 -9.49
CA VAL A 261 8.67 -5.60 -8.78
C VAL A 261 7.28 -5.11 -9.17
N SER A 262 6.36 -6.01 -9.57
CA SER A 262 5.06 -5.65 -10.15
C SER A 262 3.89 -6.08 -9.25
N VAL A 263 3.36 -5.14 -8.49
CA VAL A 263 2.41 -5.38 -7.39
C VAL A 263 1.03 -4.77 -7.65
N SER A 264 -0.02 -5.38 -7.09
CA SER A 264 -1.36 -4.78 -7.00
C SER A 264 -1.51 -3.80 -5.84
N GLY A 265 -0.50 -3.64 -5.00
CA GLY A 265 -0.50 -2.57 -4.03
C GLY A 265 0.66 -2.58 -3.03
N ILE A 266 0.71 -1.52 -2.23
CA ILE A 266 1.67 -1.34 -1.14
C ILE A 266 0.94 -0.73 0.06
N GLU A 267 1.04 -1.33 1.24
CA GLU A 267 0.39 -0.88 2.47
C GLU A 267 1.46 -0.58 3.53
N PHE A 268 1.62 0.68 3.97
CA PHE A 268 2.50 1.05 5.08
C PHE A 268 1.68 1.22 6.37
N ASP A 269 2.05 0.51 7.44
CA ASP A 269 1.41 0.58 8.76
C ASP A 269 2.45 0.52 9.89
N ASN A 270 3.36 1.49 9.89
CA ASN A 270 4.40 1.66 10.91
C ASN A 270 4.66 3.16 11.12
N THR A 271 5.02 3.56 12.35
CA THR A 271 5.42 4.94 12.65
C THR A 271 6.87 5.23 12.25
N ASN A 272 7.70 4.20 12.08
CA ASN A 272 9.06 4.29 11.55
C ASN A 272 9.04 4.30 10.01
N LYS A 273 9.88 5.15 9.41
CA LYS A 273 10.00 5.31 7.96
C LYS A 273 10.55 4.05 7.29
N TYR A 274 9.79 3.47 6.36
CA TYR A 274 10.33 2.57 5.33
C TYR A 274 10.82 3.39 4.13
N VAL A 275 12.00 3.05 3.64
CA VAL A 275 12.61 3.60 2.43
C VAL A 275 12.69 2.50 1.37
N ILE A 276 12.00 2.63 0.24
CA ILE A 276 12.10 1.65 -0.86
C ILE A 276 13.11 2.17 -1.88
N ALA A 277 14.31 1.58 -1.92
CA ALA A 277 15.48 2.09 -2.66
C ALA A 277 16.17 1.02 -3.54
N GLY A 278 17.22 1.41 -4.27
CA GLY A 278 18.04 0.50 -5.08
C GLY A 278 18.00 0.80 -6.58
N SER A 279 18.53 -0.10 -7.41
CA SER A 279 18.55 0.06 -8.89
C SER A 279 17.30 -0.48 -9.60
N GLY A 280 16.32 -0.98 -8.85
CA GLY A 280 15.07 -1.53 -9.36
C GLY A 280 14.01 -0.47 -9.63
N ALA A 281 12.76 -0.91 -9.67
CA ALA A 281 11.58 -0.07 -9.79
C ALA A 281 10.36 -0.76 -9.16
N VAL A 282 9.34 0.02 -8.80
CA VAL A 282 8.00 -0.52 -8.53
C VAL A 282 7.15 -0.34 -9.78
N GLU A 283 6.38 -1.36 -10.14
CA GLU A 283 5.27 -1.30 -11.08
C GLU A 283 3.97 -1.57 -10.33
N LEU A 284 2.97 -0.72 -10.53
CA LEU A 284 1.65 -0.79 -9.92
C LEU A 284 0.66 -1.23 -10.99
N LYS A 285 0.04 -2.39 -10.79
CA LYS A 285 -0.68 -3.11 -11.85
C LYS A 285 -1.97 -3.73 -11.34
N ALA A 286 -3.05 -3.60 -12.11
CA ALA A 286 -4.36 -4.14 -11.76
C ALA A 286 -4.36 -5.67 -11.80
N ASN A 287 -5.20 -6.28 -10.97
CA ASN A 287 -5.31 -7.73 -10.93
C ASN A 287 -6.03 -8.26 -12.18
N PRO A 288 -5.37 -9.07 -13.04
CA PRO A 288 -5.90 -9.46 -14.35
C PRO A 288 -7.11 -10.40 -14.27
N ALA A 289 -7.43 -10.98 -13.10
CA ALA A 289 -8.57 -11.86 -12.92
C ALA A 289 -9.87 -11.12 -12.52
N ASN A 290 -9.78 -9.91 -11.97
CA ASN A 290 -10.94 -9.17 -11.45
C ASN A 290 -10.97 -7.67 -11.78
N ALA A 291 -9.94 -7.14 -12.46
CA ALA A 291 -9.77 -5.74 -12.82
C ALA A 291 -9.85 -4.76 -11.63
N VAL A 292 -9.38 -5.19 -10.45
CA VAL A 292 -9.19 -4.29 -9.30
C VAL A 292 -7.93 -3.46 -9.52
N ASN A 293 -8.12 -2.14 -9.61
CA ASN A 293 -7.07 -1.13 -9.69
C ASN A 293 -6.08 -1.21 -8.52
N PRO A 294 -4.78 -0.98 -8.75
CA PRO A 294 -3.77 -1.00 -7.70
C PRO A 294 -3.88 0.16 -6.69
N THR A 295 -3.41 -0.08 -5.47
CA THR A 295 -3.49 0.91 -4.37
C THR A 295 -2.20 1.04 -3.57
N ILE A 296 -1.82 2.27 -3.20
CA ILE A 296 -0.87 2.52 -2.12
C ILE A 296 -1.61 3.13 -0.91
N SER A 297 -1.33 2.65 0.30
CA SER A 297 -1.80 3.27 1.54
C SER A 297 -0.65 3.54 2.52
N ALA A 298 -0.78 4.62 3.30
CA ALA A 298 0.07 4.87 4.46
C ALA A 298 -0.81 5.23 5.67
N SER A 299 -1.03 4.25 6.54
CA SER A 299 -1.88 4.35 7.74
C SER A 299 -1.21 5.10 8.89
N LEU A 300 0.12 5.05 8.95
CA LEU A 300 0.99 5.63 9.96
C LEU A 300 2.30 6.07 9.29
N GLY A 301 3.06 6.94 9.97
CA GLY A 301 4.46 7.26 9.63
C GLY A 301 4.66 8.07 8.34
N SER A 302 5.92 8.38 8.03
CA SER A 302 6.33 9.03 6.79
C SER A 302 7.20 8.07 6.00
N HIS A 303 6.79 7.68 4.81
CA HIS A 303 7.44 6.62 4.01
C HIS A 303 7.86 7.16 2.66
N GLU A 304 8.84 6.54 1.99
CA GLU A 304 9.36 7.07 0.74
C GLU A 304 9.76 6.03 -0.32
N PHE A 305 9.55 6.39 -1.58
CA PHE A 305 10.05 5.67 -2.75
C PHE A 305 11.29 6.40 -3.31
N GLN A 306 12.47 5.83 -3.11
CA GLN A 306 13.71 6.23 -3.79
C GLN A 306 13.95 5.45 -5.10
N VAL A 307 13.16 4.41 -5.38
CA VAL A 307 13.09 3.77 -6.71
C VAL A 307 12.04 4.45 -7.60
N PRO A 308 12.18 4.42 -8.94
CA PRO A 308 11.11 4.85 -9.83
C PRO A 308 9.85 4.02 -9.63
N VAL A 309 8.69 4.68 -9.71
CA VAL A 309 7.37 4.04 -9.60
C VAL A 309 6.64 4.17 -10.93
N ASN A 310 6.09 3.08 -11.46
CA ASN A 310 5.42 3.02 -12.76
C ASN A 310 3.98 2.55 -12.58
N LEU A 311 3.03 3.22 -13.20
CA LEU A 311 1.64 2.79 -13.26
C LEU A 311 1.41 2.04 -14.57
N ALA A 312 1.14 0.74 -14.48
CA ALA A 312 0.56 -0.02 -15.58
C ALA A 312 -0.95 0.29 -15.72
N ASP A 313 -1.63 0.56 -14.60
CA ASP A 313 -3.07 0.84 -14.52
C ASP A 313 -3.39 2.03 -13.58
N ASP A 314 -4.62 2.56 -13.67
CA ASP A 314 -5.16 3.61 -12.77
C ASP A 314 -4.94 3.25 -11.28
N THR A 315 -4.31 4.13 -10.51
CA THR A 315 -3.85 3.88 -9.14
C THR A 315 -4.49 4.83 -8.12
N THR A 316 -4.80 4.33 -6.92
CA THR A 316 -5.21 5.16 -5.77
C THR A 316 -4.13 5.22 -4.69
N VAL A 317 -3.84 6.42 -4.18
CA VAL A 317 -2.91 6.68 -3.07
C VAL A 317 -3.69 7.31 -1.91
N THR A 318 -3.63 6.67 -0.74
CA THR A 318 -4.38 7.09 0.47
C THR A 318 -3.46 7.19 1.68
N VAL A 319 -3.14 8.41 2.09
CA VAL A 319 -2.31 8.71 3.26
C VAL A 319 -3.20 9.18 4.42
N ALA A 320 -2.99 8.63 5.62
CA ALA A 320 -3.75 8.97 6.81
C ALA A 320 -3.33 10.33 7.41
N ALA A 321 -4.18 10.90 8.27
CA ALA A 321 -3.87 12.15 8.96
C ALA A 321 -2.67 11.98 9.92
N GLY A 322 -1.60 12.73 9.68
CA GLY A 322 -0.33 12.61 10.40
C GLY A 322 0.65 11.60 9.80
N ALA A 323 0.31 10.96 8.68
CA ALA A 323 1.23 10.20 7.85
C ALA A 323 1.68 11.04 6.63
N ALA A 324 2.72 10.58 5.91
CA ALA A 324 3.21 11.17 4.66
C ALA A 324 3.74 10.10 3.70
N LEU A 325 3.70 10.38 2.39
CA LEU A 325 4.31 9.52 1.36
C LEU A 325 5.09 10.34 0.33
N ASP A 326 6.41 10.12 0.27
CA ASP A 326 7.34 10.91 -0.53
C ASP A 326 7.81 10.12 -1.77
N PHE A 327 7.58 10.63 -2.97
CA PHE A 327 8.11 10.08 -4.23
C PHE A 327 9.44 10.76 -4.57
N ASN A 328 10.53 10.24 -3.97
CA ASN A 328 11.92 10.71 -4.10
C ASN A 328 12.62 10.17 -5.37
N ASN A 329 11.84 9.79 -6.39
CA ASN A 329 12.31 9.41 -7.73
C ASN A 329 11.18 9.63 -8.76
N VAL A 330 11.44 9.38 -10.04
CA VAL A 330 10.48 9.58 -11.13
C VAL A 330 9.25 8.70 -10.97
N LEU A 331 8.08 9.34 -10.99
CA LEU A 331 6.78 8.69 -11.06
C LEU A 331 6.31 8.67 -12.53
N ASN A 332 6.13 7.49 -13.10
CA ASN A 332 5.68 7.31 -14.48
C ASN A 332 4.22 6.85 -14.50
N LEU A 333 3.30 7.71 -14.92
CA LEU A 333 1.87 7.40 -14.95
C LEU A 333 1.46 6.49 -16.12
N GLY A 334 2.29 6.35 -17.16
CA GLY A 334 2.00 5.49 -18.31
C GLY A 334 0.77 5.86 -19.16
N GLY A 335 0.15 7.02 -18.93
CA GLY A 335 -1.15 7.42 -19.48
C GLY A 335 -2.33 7.30 -18.51
N ASN A 336 -2.11 6.68 -17.34
CA ASN A 336 -3.14 6.39 -16.33
C ASN A 336 -3.41 7.55 -15.36
N THR A 337 -4.40 7.35 -14.49
CA THR A 337 -4.80 8.25 -13.42
C THR A 337 -4.10 7.87 -12.11
N LEU A 338 -3.54 8.86 -11.41
CA LEU A 338 -3.13 8.76 -10.01
C LEU A 338 -4.10 9.58 -9.15
N ALA A 339 -4.98 8.93 -8.40
CA ALA A 339 -5.81 9.60 -7.40
C ALA A 339 -5.05 9.71 -6.08
N THR A 340 -4.91 10.92 -5.50
CA THR A 340 -4.16 11.15 -4.25
C THR A 340 -5.03 11.76 -3.15
N SER A 341 -4.82 11.30 -1.91
CA SER A 341 -5.46 11.81 -0.70
C SER A 341 -4.51 11.69 0.51
N GLY A 342 -4.67 12.58 1.50
CA GLY A 342 -3.69 12.79 2.57
C GLY A 342 -2.48 13.59 2.10
N ASN A 343 -1.32 13.43 2.75
CA ASN A 343 -0.10 14.19 2.42
C ASN A 343 0.83 13.40 1.48
N VAL A 344 1.05 13.89 0.26
CA VAL A 344 1.88 13.25 -0.78
C VAL A 344 2.85 14.26 -1.38
N ALA A 345 4.12 13.87 -1.54
CA ALA A 345 5.17 14.69 -2.12
C ALA A 345 5.72 14.08 -3.42
N LEU A 346 5.94 14.90 -4.46
CA LEU A 346 6.40 14.50 -5.80
C LEU A 346 7.74 15.17 -6.11
N ASN A 347 8.83 14.62 -5.58
CA ASN A 347 10.07 15.39 -5.37
C ASN A 347 11.06 15.38 -6.54
N VAL A 348 10.91 14.46 -7.50
CA VAL A 348 11.81 14.40 -8.68
C VAL A 348 11.10 14.69 -10.00
N GLY A 349 9.83 14.29 -10.14
CA GLY A 349 8.99 14.61 -11.29
C GLY A 349 8.11 13.46 -11.78
N VAL A 350 7.13 13.81 -12.61
CA VAL A 350 6.10 12.91 -13.15
C VAL A 350 6.22 12.82 -14.66
N THR A 351 6.07 11.60 -15.20
CA THR A 351 6.27 11.26 -16.62
C THR A 351 5.14 10.37 -17.15
N GLY A 352 5.15 10.11 -18.47
CA GLY A 352 4.24 9.18 -19.14
C GLY A 352 2.95 9.77 -19.70
N GLY A 353 2.54 10.96 -19.28
CA GLY A 353 1.18 11.47 -19.54
C GLY A 353 0.13 10.76 -18.69
N GLY A 354 -1.10 11.26 -18.67
CA GLY A 354 -2.15 10.79 -17.76
C GLY A 354 -2.65 11.94 -16.88
N THR A 355 -3.24 11.62 -15.74
CA THR A 355 -3.86 12.61 -14.84
C THR A 355 -3.48 12.38 -13.37
N ILE A 356 -3.10 13.44 -12.66
CA ILE A 356 -3.06 13.46 -11.19
C ILE A 356 -4.37 14.07 -10.69
N ALA A 357 -5.10 13.33 -9.86
CA ALA A 357 -6.37 13.74 -9.27
C ALA A 357 -6.21 13.90 -7.74
N ASN A 358 -5.82 15.09 -7.30
CA ASN A 358 -5.51 15.36 -5.91
C ASN A 358 -6.71 15.87 -5.10
N SER A 359 -6.91 15.26 -3.95
CA SER A 359 -7.90 15.62 -2.93
C SER A 359 -7.29 15.91 -1.54
N GLY A 360 -5.97 15.72 -1.38
CA GLY A 360 -5.23 15.98 -0.14
C GLY A 360 -4.22 17.12 -0.28
N SER A 361 -3.14 17.07 0.47
CA SER A 361 -1.99 17.96 0.31
C SER A 361 -1.00 17.35 -0.69
N LEU A 362 -0.63 18.10 -1.73
CA LEU A 362 0.33 17.70 -2.74
C LEU A 362 1.52 18.67 -2.74
N GLY A 363 2.72 18.17 -2.44
CA GLY A 363 3.97 18.92 -2.49
C GLY A 363 4.91 18.47 -3.61
N THR A 364 6.03 19.18 -3.76
CA THR A 364 7.14 18.89 -4.69
C THR A 364 8.48 19.21 -4.01
N GLU A 365 9.62 18.96 -4.65
CA GLU A 365 10.93 19.47 -4.21
C GLU A 365 11.59 20.24 -5.35
N GLY A 366 11.56 21.56 -5.28
CA GLY A 366 12.14 22.44 -6.29
C GLY A 366 11.39 22.39 -7.63
N ALA A 367 12.14 22.53 -8.73
CA ALA A 367 11.59 22.65 -10.09
C ALA A 367 11.22 21.31 -10.73
N THR A 368 10.22 20.63 -10.17
CA THR A 368 9.81 19.30 -10.63
C THR A 368 8.94 19.35 -11.91
N PRO A 369 9.31 18.60 -12.97
CA PRO A 369 8.47 18.49 -14.16
C PRO A 369 7.30 17.55 -13.91
N ILE A 370 6.07 18.01 -14.14
CA ILE A 370 4.85 17.20 -14.08
C ILE A 370 4.31 17.05 -15.50
N ALA A 371 4.75 15.99 -16.19
CA ALA A 371 4.31 15.69 -17.55
C ALA A 371 2.98 14.89 -17.57
N ALA A 372 1.95 15.50 -16.97
CA ALA A 372 0.58 15.00 -16.83
C ALA A 372 -0.40 16.18 -16.73
N ASP A 373 -1.72 15.91 -16.81
CA ASP A 373 -2.76 16.85 -16.38
C ASP A 373 -2.89 16.82 -14.85
N LEU A 374 -3.12 17.97 -14.20
CA LEU A 374 -3.34 18.07 -12.75
C LEU A 374 -4.74 18.61 -12.43
N ASN A 375 -5.56 17.80 -11.76
CA ASN A 375 -6.83 18.23 -11.19
C ASN A 375 -6.70 18.21 -9.66
N SER A 376 -6.68 19.36 -9.00
CA SER A 376 -6.52 19.47 -7.53
C SER A 376 -7.71 20.20 -6.90
N THR A 377 -8.43 19.51 -6.02
CA THR A 377 -9.42 20.10 -5.11
C THR A 377 -8.89 20.24 -3.67
N GLY A 378 -7.69 19.72 -3.40
CA GLY A 378 -7.00 19.83 -2.11
C GLY A 378 -5.99 20.98 -2.09
N THR A 379 -5.00 20.87 -1.20
CA THR A 379 -3.93 21.86 -1.03
C THR A 379 -2.74 21.54 -1.94
N LEU A 380 -2.17 22.58 -2.57
CA LEU A 380 -0.82 22.54 -3.13
C LEU A 380 0.14 23.15 -2.09
N LEU A 381 1.15 22.39 -1.68
CA LEU A 381 2.21 22.84 -0.77
C LEU A 381 3.39 23.38 -1.57
N VAL A 382 3.95 24.52 -1.16
CA VAL A 382 5.13 25.14 -1.76
C VAL A 382 6.08 25.64 -0.66
N ASP A 383 7.25 25.02 -0.51
CA ASP A 383 8.35 25.62 0.26
C ASP A 383 8.99 26.77 -0.55
N LEU A 384 9.12 27.95 0.06
CA LEU A 384 9.95 29.05 -0.46
C LEU A 384 11.22 29.21 0.37
N GLY A 385 12.35 29.42 -0.30
CA GLY A 385 13.64 29.39 0.36
C GLY A 385 14.81 30.00 -0.38
N SER A 386 15.97 29.85 0.24
CA SER A 386 17.29 30.27 -0.21
C SER A 386 18.11 29.12 -0.80
N SER A 387 17.86 27.88 -0.36
CA SER A 387 18.45 26.65 -0.94
C SER A 387 17.47 25.95 -1.89
N ASN A 388 16.23 25.75 -1.46
CA ASN A 388 15.14 25.23 -2.29
C ASN A 388 14.07 26.31 -2.55
N THR A 389 13.26 26.12 -3.59
CA THR A 389 12.01 26.86 -3.85
C THR A 389 11.16 26.01 -4.78
N ASP A 390 10.03 25.52 -4.27
CA ASP A 390 9.18 24.58 -4.97
C ASP A 390 8.45 25.20 -6.16
N PHE A 391 8.31 24.41 -7.22
CA PHE A 391 7.80 24.89 -8.50
C PHE A 391 7.14 23.77 -9.32
N PHE A 392 5.81 23.85 -9.43
CA PHE A 392 4.98 22.92 -10.21
C PHE A 392 5.08 23.24 -11.71
N ASN A 393 5.92 22.50 -12.45
CA ASN A 393 6.06 22.67 -13.90
C ASN A 393 5.16 21.69 -14.67
N ILE A 394 3.89 22.05 -14.86
CA ILE A 394 2.85 21.18 -15.44
C ILE A 394 2.88 21.29 -16.97
N THR A 395 3.17 20.18 -17.66
CA THR A 395 3.18 20.17 -19.15
C THR A 395 1.81 19.85 -19.75
N GLY A 396 0.89 19.29 -18.96
CA GLY A 396 -0.52 19.12 -19.32
C GLY A 396 -1.37 20.36 -19.02
N ASN A 397 -2.66 20.15 -18.77
CA ASN A 397 -3.60 21.13 -18.24
C ASN A 397 -3.59 21.13 -16.70
N ALA A 398 -4.10 22.19 -16.07
CA ALA A 398 -4.33 22.23 -14.64
C ALA A 398 -5.71 22.80 -14.28
N THR A 399 -6.49 22.09 -13.47
CA THR A 399 -7.75 22.56 -12.87
C THR A 399 -7.61 22.59 -11.35
N LEU A 400 -7.64 23.77 -10.76
CA LEU A 400 -7.31 24.02 -9.35
C LEU A 400 -8.48 24.71 -8.64
N SER A 401 -8.99 24.09 -7.57
CA SER A 401 -10.15 24.59 -6.82
C SER A 401 -10.08 24.35 -5.30
N GLY A 402 -8.87 24.29 -4.75
CA GLY A 402 -8.61 24.14 -3.32
C GLY A 402 -7.75 25.29 -2.79
N PHE A 403 -6.64 24.96 -2.12
CA PHE A 403 -5.73 25.94 -1.53
C PHE A 403 -4.31 25.85 -2.10
N LEU A 404 -3.57 26.95 -2.00
CA LEU A 404 -2.12 27.04 -2.11
C LEU A 404 -1.59 27.47 -0.74
N ASP A 405 -0.64 26.72 -0.17
CA ASP A 405 -0.13 26.86 1.20
C ASP A 405 1.41 26.98 1.13
N VAL A 406 1.98 27.98 1.81
CA VAL A 406 3.32 28.51 1.56
C VAL A 406 4.21 28.42 2.80
N ALA A 407 4.93 27.30 2.91
CA ALA A 407 5.94 27.14 3.95
C ALA A 407 7.25 27.91 3.59
N LEU A 408 8.03 28.28 4.62
CA LEU A 408 9.24 29.08 4.47
C LEU A 408 10.45 28.37 5.11
N GLU A 409 11.57 28.31 4.39
CA GLU A 409 12.84 27.82 4.95
C GLU A 409 13.20 28.57 6.27
N PRO A 410 13.71 27.89 7.32
CA PRO A 410 14.04 28.53 8.58
C PRO A 410 15.04 29.68 8.46
N GLY A 411 14.54 30.92 8.66
CA GLY A 411 15.33 32.15 8.55
C GLY A 411 15.30 32.81 7.17
N PHE A 412 14.55 32.26 6.22
CA PHE A 412 14.27 32.91 4.95
C PHE A 412 13.35 34.12 5.15
N SER A 413 13.65 35.20 4.43
CA SER A 413 12.82 36.39 4.35
C SER A 413 12.50 36.61 2.87
N PRO A 414 11.31 36.21 2.41
CA PRO A 414 10.94 36.33 1.00
C PRO A 414 10.83 37.80 0.59
N ALA A 415 11.09 38.10 -0.69
CA ALA A 415 10.95 39.45 -1.23
C ALA A 415 10.65 39.41 -2.74
N GLY A 416 9.90 40.40 -3.24
CA GLY A 416 9.53 40.47 -4.66
C GLY A 416 8.39 39.50 -5.00
N SER A 417 8.55 38.73 -6.07
CA SER A 417 7.53 37.78 -6.55
C SER A 417 8.14 36.44 -6.94
N TYR A 418 7.41 35.36 -6.66
CA TYR A 418 7.80 33.97 -6.93
C TYR A 418 6.77 33.36 -7.87
N THR A 419 7.20 32.87 -9.04
CA THR A 419 6.35 32.01 -9.87
C THR A 419 6.47 30.60 -9.30
N VAL A 420 5.36 30.03 -8.83
CA VAL A 420 5.35 28.75 -8.08
C VAL A 420 4.66 27.61 -8.85
N LEU A 421 3.95 27.95 -9.93
CA LEU A 421 3.33 26.99 -10.83
C LEU A 421 3.29 27.57 -12.25
N THR A 422 3.59 26.75 -13.26
CA THR A 422 3.37 27.08 -14.68
C THR A 422 2.70 25.92 -15.39
N VAL A 423 1.80 26.24 -16.33
CA VAL A 423 1.05 25.25 -17.13
C VAL A 423 1.33 25.47 -18.61
N THR A 424 1.71 24.40 -19.32
CA THR A 424 1.91 24.45 -20.79
C THR A 424 0.59 24.28 -21.55
N GLY A 425 -0.33 23.46 -21.03
CA GLY A 425 -1.73 23.41 -21.45
C GLY A 425 -2.57 24.52 -20.81
N THR A 426 -3.86 24.26 -20.59
CA THR A 426 -4.79 25.25 -20.03
C THR A 426 -4.71 25.30 -18.51
N LEU A 427 -4.53 26.49 -17.92
CA LEU A 427 -4.71 26.73 -16.48
C LEU A 427 -6.14 27.22 -16.20
N ASN A 428 -6.84 26.55 -15.29
CA ASN A 428 -8.05 27.04 -14.64
C ASN A 428 -7.86 27.03 -13.12
N ALA A 429 -7.60 28.22 -12.55
CA ALA A 429 -7.44 28.42 -11.11
C ALA A 429 -8.62 29.22 -10.50
N ALA A 430 -9.79 29.25 -11.14
CA ALA A 430 -10.90 30.13 -10.76
C ALA A 430 -11.55 29.81 -9.40
N GLY A 431 -11.20 28.67 -8.79
CA GLY A 431 -11.60 28.32 -7.42
C GLY A 431 -10.42 28.13 -6.46
N LEU A 432 -9.19 28.46 -6.86
CA LEU A 432 -8.00 28.32 -6.03
C LEU A 432 -7.85 29.54 -5.12
N ALA A 433 -7.76 29.30 -3.82
CA ALA A 433 -7.40 30.31 -2.82
C ALA A 433 -5.94 30.16 -2.38
N LEU A 434 -5.40 31.22 -1.78
CA LEU A 434 -4.22 31.15 -0.90
C LEU A 434 -4.70 30.72 0.50
N ASP A 435 -3.90 29.98 1.27
CA ASP A 435 -4.26 29.65 2.65
C ASP A 435 -4.37 30.92 3.52
N ALA A 436 -5.29 30.88 4.49
CA ALA A 436 -5.54 32.00 5.39
C ALA A 436 -4.29 32.44 6.17
N GLY A 437 -3.35 31.53 6.47
CA GLY A 437 -2.08 31.86 7.12
C GLY A 437 -1.19 32.81 6.30
N ASP A 438 -1.18 32.63 4.97
CA ASP A 438 -0.26 33.32 4.07
C ASP A 438 -0.78 34.66 3.54
N THR A 439 -2.10 34.88 3.59
CA THR A 439 -2.75 36.12 3.10
C THR A 439 -2.18 37.41 3.72
N GLY A 440 -1.61 37.34 4.93
CA GLY A 440 -0.95 38.48 5.58
C GLY A 440 0.43 38.83 5.03
N GLN A 441 1.02 37.97 4.18
CA GLN A 441 2.39 38.10 3.68
C GLN A 441 2.47 38.02 2.15
N PHE A 442 1.59 37.26 1.50
CA PHE A 442 1.58 37.01 0.06
C PHE A 442 0.22 37.33 -0.59
N SER A 443 0.24 37.64 -1.88
CA SER A 443 -0.94 37.62 -2.75
C SER A 443 -0.73 36.64 -3.91
N LEU A 444 -1.75 35.82 -4.16
CA LEU A 444 -1.76 34.85 -5.26
C LEU A 444 -2.33 35.50 -6.52
N ASN A 445 -1.51 35.61 -7.56
CA ASN A 445 -1.85 36.24 -8.83
C ASN A 445 -1.81 35.21 -9.96
N VAL A 446 -2.84 35.17 -10.81
CA VAL A 446 -2.85 34.34 -12.02
C VAL A 446 -2.37 35.18 -13.20
N ILE A 447 -1.18 34.90 -13.72
CA ILE A 447 -0.54 35.67 -14.80
C ILE A 447 -0.37 34.76 -16.01
N GLY A 448 -1.32 34.84 -16.94
CA GLY A 448 -1.42 33.91 -18.06
C GLY A 448 -1.68 32.49 -17.56
N ASN A 449 -0.76 31.57 -17.87
CA ASN A 449 -0.83 30.16 -17.45
C ASN A 449 0.08 29.88 -16.23
N SER A 450 0.35 30.90 -15.41
CA SER A 450 1.25 30.83 -14.27
C SER A 450 0.60 31.32 -12.97
N LEU A 451 0.97 30.73 -11.84
CA LEU A 451 0.67 31.28 -10.50
C LEU A 451 1.89 32.02 -9.97
N VAL A 452 1.67 33.25 -9.52
CA VAL A 452 2.71 34.15 -9.02
C VAL A 452 2.31 34.68 -7.63
N LEU A 453 3.05 34.24 -6.62
CA LEU A 453 3.03 34.86 -5.29
C LEU A 453 3.76 36.19 -5.35
N THR A 454 3.21 37.24 -4.74
CA THR A 454 3.91 38.52 -4.52
C THR A 454 3.95 38.87 -3.04
N VAL A 455 5.14 39.21 -2.55
CA VAL A 455 5.41 39.51 -1.13
C VAL A 455 4.97 40.94 -0.78
N GLY A 456 4.39 41.11 0.40
CA GLY A 456 3.64 42.32 0.73
C GLY A 456 2.29 42.35 0.02
N GLY A 457 1.75 41.17 -0.29
CA GLY A 457 0.55 41.02 -1.12
C GLY A 457 -0.76 41.39 -0.42
N GLY A 458 -0.78 41.35 0.92
CA GLY A 458 -1.56 42.31 1.69
C GLY A 458 -0.73 43.57 1.86
N GLY A 459 -1.12 44.68 1.21
CA GLY A 459 -0.65 46.00 1.62
C GLY A 459 -0.99 46.20 3.10
N LEU A 460 0.00 46.60 3.92
CA LEU A 460 -0.09 46.57 5.39
C LEU A 460 -1.47 47.04 5.86
N PRO A 461 -2.34 46.22 6.49
CA PRO A 461 -3.79 46.50 6.49
C PRO A 461 -4.14 47.93 6.96
N GLY A 462 -4.55 48.77 6.01
CA GLY A 462 -4.61 50.23 6.15
C GLY A 462 -3.64 51.05 5.26
N ASP A 463 -2.76 50.43 4.47
CA ASP A 463 -1.86 51.04 3.46
C ASP A 463 -2.64 51.28 2.16
N PHE A 464 -3.69 52.09 2.27
CA PHE A 464 -4.70 52.29 1.22
C PHE A 464 -4.15 53.00 -0.03
N ASP A 465 -3.05 53.74 0.04
CA ASP A 465 -2.39 54.27 -1.18
C ASP A 465 -1.30 53.32 -1.76
N GLY A 466 -0.95 52.26 -1.03
CA GLY A 466 0.00 51.23 -1.45
C GLY A 466 1.46 51.67 -1.45
N ASN A 467 1.82 52.73 -0.73
CA ASN A 467 3.21 53.19 -0.61
C ASN A 467 4.09 52.28 0.27
N GLY A 468 3.50 51.36 1.04
CA GLY A 468 4.18 50.50 1.99
C GLY A 468 4.28 51.10 3.39
N VAL A 469 3.49 52.12 3.74
CA VAL A 469 3.51 52.77 5.06
C VAL A 469 2.12 53.24 5.45
N VAL A 470 1.53 52.62 6.47
CA VAL A 470 0.22 53.02 7.02
C VAL A 470 0.36 54.38 7.73
N ASN A 471 -0.12 55.44 7.10
CA ASN A 471 0.09 56.81 7.55
C ASN A 471 -1.14 57.71 7.36
N GLY A 472 -0.93 59.04 7.33
CA GLY A 472 -1.99 60.03 7.15
C GLY A 472 -2.47 60.19 5.70
N ALA A 473 -1.70 59.73 4.72
CA ALA A 473 -2.10 59.67 3.31
C ALA A 473 -3.23 58.66 3.09
N ASP A 474 -3.11 57.48 3.69
CA ASP A 474 -4.10 56.40 3.62
C ASP A 474 -5.42 56.81 4.28
N LEU A 475 -5.34 57.47 5.43
CA LEU A 475 -6.52 58.07 6.07
C LEU A 475 -7.20 59.13 5.18
N ALA A 476 -6.44 59.82 4.32
CA ALA A 476 -7.01 60.75 3.35
C ALA A 476 -7.72 60.01 2.20
N ARG A 477 -7.24 58.81 1.82
CA ARG A 477 -7.92 57.93 0.85
C ARG A 477 -9.20 57.31 1.42
N TRP A 478 -9.12 56.64 2.57
CA TRP A 478 -10.30 56.05 3.24
C TRP A 478 -11.42 57.08 3.47
N ARG A 479 -11.09 58.35 3.74
CA ARG A 479 -12.08 59.44 3.84
C ARG A 479 -12.77 59.83 2.53
N GLY A 480 -12.19 59.53 1.38
CA GLY A 480 -12.83 59.67 0.07
C GLY A 480 -13.68 58.46 -0.31
N ASP A 481 -13.24 57.28 0.14
CA ASP A 481 -13.82 55.97 -0.15
C ASP A 481 -14.99 55.58 0.79
N PHE A 482 -15.02 56.14 2.01
CA PHE A 482 -15.97 55.80 3.08
C PHE A 482 -17.44 55.91 2.65
N GLY A 483 -18.12 54.76 2.57
CA GLY A 483 -19.50 54.65 2.09
C GLY A 483 -19.70 54.98 0.59
N VAL A 484 -18.64 54.94 -0.21
CA VAL A 484 -18.63 55.26 -1.66
C VAL A 484 -18.21 54.06 -2.51
N ASN A 485 -17.14 53.36 -2.13
CA ASN A 485 -16.58 52.20 -2.84
C ASN A 485 -15.94 51.21 -1.82
N ASN A 486 -15.21 50.22 -2.31
CA ASN A 486 -14.38 49.30 -1.53
C ASN A 486 -12.87 49.48 -1.81
N GLU A 487 -12.42 50.68 -2.22
CA GLU A 487 -11.00 50.95 -2.50
C GLU A 487 -10.16 51.14 -1.22
N SER A 488 -10.83 51.27 -0.06
CA SER A 488 -10.22 51.26 1.27
C SER A 488 -10.85 50.20 2.20
N ASP A 489 -11.26 49.07 1.63
CA ASP A 489 -11.61 47.84 2.36
C ASP A 489 -10.32 47.21 2.93
N ALA A 490 -10.25 47.06 4.26
CA ALA A 490 -9.13 46.46 4.99
C ALA A 490 -9.53 45.22 5.80
N ASN A 491 -10.79 44.77 5.69
CA ASN A 491 -11.33 43.65 6.47
C ASN A 491 -11.88 42.51 5.59
N GLY A 492 -12.21 42.80 4.33
CA GLY A 492 -12.64 41.86 3.31
C GLY A 492 -14.16 41.69 3.17
N ASP A 493 -14.98 42.59 3.73
CA ASP A 493 -16.45 42.50 3.66
C ASP A 493 -17.09 43.20 2.46
N GLY A 494 -16.34 44.04 1.73
CA GLY A 494 -16.74 44.56 0.42
C GLY A 494 -17.26 46.00 0.40
N ASP A 495 -17.13 46.77 1.48
CA ASP A 495 -17.24 48.24 1.45
C ASP A 495 -16.11 48.93 2.25
N SER A 496 -16.11 50.27 2.30
CA SER A 496 -15.13 51.05 3.08
C SER A 496 -15.85 51.71 4.26
N ASP A 497 -15.64 51.18 5.46
CA ASP A 497 -16.47 51.38 6.66
C ASP A 497 -15.63 51.78 7.90
N GLY A 498 -16.27 52.02 9.03
CA GLY A 498 -15.64 52.20 10.33
C GLY A 498 -14.84 50.99 10.83
N ALA A 499 -15.11 49.77 10.34
CA ALA A 499 -14.30 48.59 10.58
C ALA A 499 -12.88 48.74 9.99
N ASP A 500 -12.77 49.24 8.76
CA ASP A 500 -11.48 49.43 8.07
C ASP A 500 -10.68 50.59 8.67
N PHE A 501 -11.37 51.64 9.11
CA PHE A 501 -10.75 52.68 9.92
C PHE A 501 -10.15 52.11 11.23
N LEU A 502 -10.80 51.13 11.86
CA LEU A 502 -10.25 50.45 13.03
C LEU A 502 -9.09 49.52 12.67
N VAL A 503 -9.00 48.99 11.45
CA VAL A 503 -7.82 48.25 10.97
C VAL A 503 -6.65 49.22 10.72
N TRP A 504 -6.86 50.30 9.96
CA TRP A 504 -5.90 51.39 9.78
C TRP A 504 -5.39 51.95 11.12
N GLN A 505 -6.29 52.19 12.09
CA GLN A 505 -5.93 52.76 13.39
C GLN A 505 -5.05 51.80 14.23
N ARG A 506 -5.16 50.48 14.04
CA ARG A 506 -4.29 49.48 14.71
C ARG A 506 -2.90 49.43 14.08
N ASN A 507 -2.79 49.67 12.77
CA ASN A 507 -1.53 49.54 12.02
C ASN A 507 -0.83 50.87 11.73
N LEU A 508 -1.41 52.02 12.13
CA LEU A 508 -0.83 53.35 11.97
C LEU A 508 0.64 53.43 12.44
N GLY A 509 1.54 53.74 11.50
CA GLY A 509 2.98 53.82 11.72
C GLY A 509 3.75 52.53 11.41
N GLN A 510 3.09 51.46 10.96
CA GLN A 510 3.79 50.32 10.37
C GLN A 510 4.38 50.68 9.00
N VAL A 511 5.57 50.15 8.74
CA VAL A 511 6.38 50.35 7.52
C VAL A 511 6.71 48.96 6.98
N GLY A 512 6.29 48.69 5.75
CA GLY A 512 6.61 47.47 5.03
C GLY A 512 8.06 47.51 4.56
N THR A 513 8.69 46.35 4.45
CA THR A 513 10.04 46.23 3.89
C THR A 513 10.01 46.39 2.37
N ALA A 514 9.91 47.64 1.91
CA ALA A 514 9.92 47.99 0.50
C ALA A 514 11.15 47.37 -0.21
N PRO A 515 10.97 46.71 -1.38
CA PRO A 515 12.06 46.05 -2.07
C PRO A 515 13.11 47.09 -2.50
N ALA A 516 14.38 46.83 -2.18
CA ALA A 516 15.48 47.70 -2.57
C ALA A 516 15.56 47.78 -4.10
N ALA A 517 15.52 48.99 -4.65
CA ALA A 517 15.58 49.21 -6.09
C ALA A 517 16.88 48.65 -6.68
N VAL A 518 16.78 47.53 -7.40
CA VAL A 518 17.92 46.86 -8.04
C VAL A 518 18.52 47.80 -9.08
N PRO A 519 19.81 48.18 -8.98
CA PRO A 519 20.44 49.01 -9.99
C PRO A 519 20.50 48.26 -11.32
N GLU A 520 19.89 48.82 -12.37
CA GLU A 520 19.90 48.21 -13.70
C GLU A 520 21.35 47.94 -14.16
N PRO A 521 21.68 46.73 -14.64
CA PRO A 521 23.00 46.45 -15.18
C PRO A 521 23.25 47.39 -16.36
N GLY A 522 24.43 48.03 -16.37
CA GLY A 522 24.71 49.19 -17.22
C GLY A 522 24.65 48.92 -18.73
N SER A 523 23.44 48.97 -19.31
CA SER A 523 23.18 48.75 -20.74
C SER A 523 24.01 49.67 -21.65
N LEU A 524 24.32 50.88 -21.18
CA LEU A 524 25.25 51.82 -21.83
C LEU A 524 26.67 51.26 -21.99
N ALA A 525 27.18 50.48 -21.04
CA ALA A 525 28.51 49.88 -21.12
C ALA A 525 28.60 48.80 -22.22
N LEU A 526 27.55 47.98 -22.37
CA LEU A 526 27.44 47.00 -23.45
C LEU A 526 27.35 47.68 -24.82
N TRP A 527 26.60 48.78 -24.94
CA TRP A 527 26.54 49.58 -26.16
C TRP A 527 27.88 50.21 -26.54
N VAL A 528 28.64 50.74 -25.57
CA VAL A 528 29.98 51.29 -25.82
C VAL A 528 30.97 50.20 -26.27
N LEU A 529 30.91 49.00 -25.67
CA LEU A 529 31.74 47.86 -26.08
C LEU A 529 31.40 47.37 -27.49
N ALA A 530 30.11 47.28 -27.84
CA ALA A 530 29.67 46.89 -29.18
C ALA A 530 30.14 47.87 -30.26
N LEU A 531 30.02 49.17 -30.02
CA LEU A 531 30.51 50.22 -30.93
C LEU A 531 32.05 50.20 -31.07
N GLY A 532 32.78 49.88 -29.99
CA GLY A 532 34.23 49.70 -30.03
C GLY A 532 34.68 48.54 -30.93
N ALA A 533 33.98 47.40 -30.86
CA ALA A 533 34.30 46.22 -31.65
C ALA A 533 34.16 46.44 -33.17
N CYS A 534 33.08 47.08 -33.61
CA CYS A 534 32.84 47.39 -35.03
C CYS A 534 33.96 48.26 -35.64
N CYS A 535 34.46 49.24 -34.89
CA CYS A 535 35.55 50.12 -35.33
C CYS A 535 36.90 49.39 -35.49
N ALA A 536 37.12 48.27 -34.79
CA ALA A 536 38.33 47.45 -34.94
C ALA A 536 38.31 46.59 -36.21
N VAL A 537 37.15 45.99 -36.54
CA VAL A 537 36.98 45.13 -37.72
C VAL A 537 37.16 45.91 -39.03
N CYS A 538 36.68 47.16 -39.09
CA CYS A 538 36.83 48.00 -40.29
C CYS A 538 38.28 48.43 -40.59
N ARG A 539 39.25 48.22 -39.68
CA ARG A 539 40.66 48.62 -39.88
C ARG A 539 41.58 47.51 -40.39
N THR A 540 41.15 46.25 -40.43
CA THR A 540 42.01 45.12 -40.82
C THR A 540 41.89 44.73 -42.29
N SER A 541 40.97 45.34 -43.05
CA SER A 541 40.70 45.02 -44.46
C SER A 541 41.63 45.70 -45.48
N GLU A 542 42.28 46.82 -45.13
CA GLU A 542 43.07 47.64 -46.09
C GLU A 542 44.51 47.15 -46.35
N HIS A 543 44.96 46.05 -45.73
CA HIS A 543 46.38 45.63 -45.76
C HIS A 543 46.64 44.19 -46.25
N ARG A 544 45.94 43.75 -47.31
CA ARG A 544 46.32 42.55 -48.10
C ARG A 544 46.10 42.68 -49.61
N ARG A 545 47.00 43.40 -50.30
CA ARG A 545 47.47 43.18 -51.69
C ARG A 545 48.87 43.81 -51.87
N PRO A 546 49.71 43.34 -52.80
CA PRO A 546 49.59 42.10 -53.57
C PRO A 546 49.98 40.86 -52.75
#